data_AF-A0A0V1DL84-F1
#
_entry.id   AF-A0A0V1DL84-F1
#
_cell.length_a   1.000
_cell.length_b   1.000
_cell.length_c   1.000
_cell.angle_alpha   90.00
_cell.angle_beta   90.00
_cell.angle_gamma   90.00
#
_symmetry.space_group_name_H-M   'P 1'
#
loop_
_entity.id
_entity.type
_entity.pdbx_description
1 polymer ?
#
loop_
_entity_poly.entity_id
_entity_poly.type
_entity_poly.pdbx_seq_one_letter_code
_entity_poly.pdbx_strand_id
1 'polypeptide(L)'
;LAALRKRFWILKGRSAVKRVLRRCVVCRTENARCLNQIMAPLPKNRLVETHAFDNVEIDFAGPLYVKEGRTISKIYICLFTCMATRAIHLEP
;
A
#
# COMPACT_ATOMS: atom_id res chain seq x y z
N LEU A 1 10.52 -29.82 11.53
CA LEU A 1 11.51 -30.74 12.14
C LEU A 1 10.84 -31.82 13.00
N ALA A 2 9.88 -31.47 13.89
CA ALA A 2 9.18 -32.46 14.72
C ALA A 2 8.58 -33.63 13.93
N ALA A 3 7.89 -33.34 12.81
CA ALA A 3 7.34 -34.38 11.93
C ALA A 3 8.40 -35.32 11.33
N LEU A 4 9.55 -34.79 10.90
CA LEU A 4 10.64 -35.60 10.32
C LEU A 4 11.28 -36.54 11.34
N ARG A 5 11.38 -36.12 12.61
CA ARG A 5 11.96 -36.94 13.70
C ARG A 5 11.14 -38.18 14.05
N LYS A 6 9.87 -38.26 13.62
CA LYS A 6 9.05 -39.47 13.78
C LYS A 6 9.53 -40.64 12.91
N ARG A 7 10.28 -40.35 11.84
CA ARG A 7 10.69 -41.35 10.83
C ARG A 7 12.18 -41.38 10.56
N PHE A 8 12.90 -40.29 10.83
CA PHE A 8 14.29 -40.13 10.43
C PHE A 8 15.14 -39.48 11.53
N TRP A 9 16.37 -39.97 11.70
CA TRP A 9 17.41 -39.33 12.51
C TRP A 9 18.41 -38.59 11.63
N ILE A 10 18.15 -37.31 11.36
CA ILE A 10 18.98 -36.48 10.49
C ILE A 10 20.01 -35.72 11.33
N LEU A 11 21.29 -35.99 11.11
CA LEU A 11 22.39 -35.23 11.71
C LEU A 11 22.29 -33.75 11.30
N LYS A 12 22.41 -32.84 12.29
CA LYS A 12 22.21 -31.38 12.09
C LYS A 12 20.87 -31.02 11.41
N GLY A 13 19.81 -31.83 11.62
CA GLY A 13 18.52 -31.69 10.95
C GLY A 13 17.86 -30.29 11.08
N ARG A 14 18.06 -29.58 12.19
CA ARG A 14 17.59 -28.19 12.34
C ARG A 14 18.22 -27.26 11.29
N SER A 15 19.52 -27.38 11.06
CA SER A 15 20.26 -26.58 10.07
C SER A 15 19.84 -26.94 8.64
N ALA A 16 19.65 -28.23 8.36
CA ALA A 16 19.15 -28.69 7.06
C ALA A 16 17.75 -28.15 6.75
N VAL A 17 16.81 -28.25 7.70
CA VAL A 17 15.46 -27.70 7.57
C VAL A 17 15.50 -26.18 7.39
N LYS A 18 16.27 -25.45 8.21
CA LYS A 18 16.43 -23.99 8.04
C LYS A 18 16.99 -23.63 6.66
N ARG A 19 17.93 -24.41 6.12
CA ARG A 19 18.50 -24.18 4.78
C ARG A 19 17.45 -24.33 3.67
N VAL A 20 16.58 -25.34 3.77
CA VAL A 20 15.47 -25.54 2.82
C VAL A 20 14.44 -24.42 2.95
N LEU A 21 13.99 -24.11 4.17
CA LEU A 21 12.99 -23.08 4.42
C LEU A 21 13.45 -21.69 3.95
N ARG A 22 14.74 -21.36 4.10
CA ARG A 22 15.30 -20.09 3.59
C ARG A 22 15.29 -19.97 2.07
N ARG A 23 15.33 -21.09 1.33
CA ARG A 23 15.32 -21.11 -0.14
C ARG A 23 13.92 -21.25 -0.73
N CYS A 24 12.95 -21.71 0.06
CA CYS A 24 11.57 -21.84 -0.36
C CYS A 24 10.90 -20.45 -0.40
N VAL A 25 10.50 -19.99 -1.58
CA VAL A 25 9.82 -18.70 -1.77
C VAL A 25 8.52 -18.64 -0.98
N VAL A 26 7.69 -19.69 -1.07
CA VAL A 26 6.42 -19.77 -0.32
C VAL A 26 6.66 -19.63 1.18
N CYS A 27 7.58 -20.40 1.76
CA CYS A 27 7.86 -20.29 3.20
C CYS A 27 8.43 -18.92 3.57
N ARG A 28 9.21 -18.28 2.70
CA ARG A 28 9.75 -16.95 2.95
C ARG A 28 8.65 -15.88 2.93
N THR A 29 7.68 -15.99 2.02
CA THR A 29 6.55 -15.06 1.93
C THR A 29 5.62 -15.22 3.13
N GLU A 30 5.21 -16.44 3.46
CA GLU A 30 4.30 -16.71 4.58
C GLU A 30 4.90 -16.36 5.95
N ASN A 31 6.23 -16.49 6.10
CA ASN A 31 6.94 -16.13 7.34
C ASN A 31 7.59 -14.75 7.27
N ALA A 32 7.27 -13.94 6.26
CA ALA A 32 7.77 -12.57 6.17
C ALA A 32 7.25 -11.78 7.38
N ARG A 33 8.14 -11.04 8.05
CA ARG A 33 7.72 -10.11 9.09
C ARG A 33 7.18 -8.85 8.43
N CYS A 34 6.12 -8.28 8.99
CA CYS A 34 5.71 -6.92 8.65
C CYS A 34 6.91 -6.00 8.87
N LEU A 35 7.28 -5.27 7.81
CA LEU A 35 8.25 -4.19 7.94
C LEU A 35 7.57 -3.00 8.60
N ASN A 36 8.34 -2.23 9.36
CA ASN A 36 7.86 -0.94 9.81
C ASN A 36 7.75 -0.01 8.59
N GLN A 37 6.64 0.71 8.50
CA GLN A 37 6.48 1.75 7.51
C GLN A 37 7.49 2.87 7.78
N ILE A 38 8.40 3.11 6.84
CA ILE A 38 9.32 4.24 6.88
C ILE A 38 8.60 5.41 6.23
N MET A 39 8.24 6.43 7.01
CA MET A 39 7.61 7.65 6.51
C MET A 39 8.69 8.63 6.04
N ALA A 40 8.56 9.12 4.81
CA ALA A 40 9.37 10.26 4.35
C ALA A 40 8.98 11.53 5.13
N PRO A 41 9.89 12.52 5.25
CA PRO A 41 9.54 13.83 5.79
C PRO A 41 8.34 14.42 5.05
N LEU A 42 7.43 15.04 5.79
CA LEU A 42 6.29 15.72 5.19
C LEU A 42 6.77 16.89 4.32
N PRO A 43 6.14 17.15 3.16
CA PRO A 43 6.51 18.29 2.33
C PRO A 43 6.26 19.59 3.11
N LYS A 44 7.12 20.59 2.92
CA LYS A 44 7.03 21.89 3.63
C LYS A 44 5.65 22.54 3.49
N ASN A 45 5.02 22.41 2.33
CA ASN A 45 3.70 22.96 2.03
C ASN A 45 2.57 22.38 2.92
N ARG A 46 2.83 21.24 3.60
CA ARG A 46 1.92 20.64 4.59
C ARG A 46 2.14 21.17 6.01
N LEU A 47 3.29 21.81 6.25
CA LEU A 47 3.73 22.25 7.58
C LEU A 47 3.64 23.77 7.76
N VAL A 48 3.55 24.52 6.66
CA VAL A 48 3.46 25.98 6.67
C VAL A 48 2.00 26.40 6.66
N GLU A 49 1.62 27.28 7.59
CA GLU A 49 0.31 27.93 7.59
C GLU A 49 0.21 28.85 6.36
N THR A 50 -0.79 28.59 5.52
CA THR A 50 -1.09 29.37 4.30
C THR A 50 -2.60 29.59 4.22
N HIS A 51 -3.05 30.49 3.35
CA HIS A 51 -4.48 30.69 3.15
C HIS A 51 -5.10 29.45 2.48
N ALA A 52 -6.41 29.30 2.63
CA ALA A 52 -7.12 28.19 2.02
C ALA A 52 -6.91 28.19 0.50
N PHE A 53 -6.55 27.03 -0.06
CA PHE A 53 -6.29 26.80 -1.48
C PHE A 53 -5.04 27.49 -2.06
N ASP A 54 -4.16 28.08 -1.25
CA ASP A 54 -2.84 28.57 -1.72
C ASP A 54 -1.94 27.43 -2.22
N ASN A 55 -2.01 26.28 -1.53
CA ASN A 55 -1.30 25.06 -1.87
C ASN A 55 -2.30 23.92 -2.02
N VAL A 56 -2.36 23.29 -3.19
CA VAL A 56 -3.32 22.24 -3.51
C VAL A 56 -2.62 20.99 -4.01
N GLU A 57 -3.06 19.83 -3.52
CA GLU A 57 -2.71 18.52 -4.04
C GLU A 57 -3.82 18.07 -5.01
N ILE A 58 -3.44 17.60 -6.21
CA ILE A 58 -4.38 17.17 -7.24
C ILE A 58 -4.38 15.64 -7.30
N ASP A 59 -5.57 15.05 -7.23
CA ASP A 59 -5.77 13.61 -7.41
C ASP A 59 -7.01 13.36 -8.31
N PHE A 60 -7.21 12.12 -8.75
CA PHE A 60 -8.36 11.73 -9.56
C PHE A 60 -9.08 10.52 -8.98
N ALA A 61 -10.40 10.63 -8.82
CA ALA A 61 -11.27 9.52 -8.46
C ALA A 61 -11.92 8.95 -9.72
N GLY A 62 -11.66 7.67 -10.00
CA GLY A 62 -12.33 6.97 -11.08
C GLY A 62 -11.67 5.63 -11.44
N PRO A 63 -12.14 4.97 -12.51
CA PRO A 63 -13.23 5.41 -13.39
C PRO A 63 -14.62 5.27 -12.75
N LEU A 64 -15.46 6.28 -12.93
CA LEU A 64 -16.89 6.21 -12.63
C LEU A 64 -17.67 6.06 -13.94
N TYR A 65 -18.75 5.30 -13.91
CA TYR A 65 -19.63 5.13 -15.07
C TYR A 65 -20.95 5.85 -14.79
N VAL A 66 -21.19 6.95 -15.49
CA VAL A 66 -22.39 7.78 -15.32
C VAL A 66 -23.33 7.57 -16.49
N LYS A 67 -24.63 7.52 -16.19
CA LYS A 67 -25.66 7.36 -17.20
C LYS A 67 -26.14 8.72 -17.66
N GLU A 68 -25.92 9.02 -18.93
CA GLU A 68 -26.43 10.20 -19.62
C GLU A 68 -27.49 9.74 -20.63
N GLY A 69 -28.75 9.76 -20.21
CA GLY A 69 -29.87 9.26 -21.02
C GLY A 69 -29.74 7.76 -21.32
N ARG A 70 -29.50 7.41 -22.59
CA ARG A 70 -29.31 6.01 -23.05
C ARG A 70 -27.84 5.58 -23.11
N THR A 71 -26.91 6.51 -22.86
CA THR A 71 -25.47 6.25 -22.94
C THR A 71 -24.89 6.11 -21.54
N ILE A 72 -23.89 5.24 -21.39
CA ILE A 72 -23.06 5.17 -20.19
C ILE A 72 -21.69 5.73 -20.57
N SER A 73 -21.31 6.84 -19.96
CA SER A 73 -20.02 7.50 -20.16
C SER A 73 -19.09 7.17 -18.98
N LYS A 74 -17.81 7.01 -19.28
CA LYS A 74 -16.76 6.86 -18.28
C LYS A 74 -16.22 8.24 -17.95
N ILE A 75 -16.28 8.63 -16.68
CA ILE A 75 -15.78 9.90 -16.17
C ILE A 75 -14.76 9.68 -15.04
N TYR A 76 -14.02 10.75 -14.74
CA TYR A 76 -13.12 10.84 -13.59
C TYR A 76 -13.42 12.17 -12.90
N ILE A 77 -13.41 12.20 -11.58
CA ILE A 77 -13.56 13.43 -10.81
C ILE A 77 -12.16 13.90 -10.43
N CYS A 78 -11.84 15.16 -10.70
CA CYS A 78 -10.60 15.79 -10.23
C CYS A 78 -10.79 16.29 -8.79
N LEU A 79 -9.88 15.90 -7.90
CA LEU A 79 -9.87 16.24 -6.49
C LEU A 79 -8.80 17.27 -6.24
N PHE A 80 -9.21 18.46 -5.82
CA PHE A 80 -8.32 19.53 -5.41
C PHE A 80 -8.31 19.60 -3.88
N THR A 81 -7.27 19.03 -3.26
CA THR A 81 -7.12 18.97 -1.80
C THR A 81 -6.27 20.14 -1.30
N CYS A 82 -6.86 21.03 -0.51
CA CYS A 82 -6.14 22.11 0.16
C CYS A 82 -5.15 21.54 1.19
N MET A 83 -3.87 21.90 1.07
CA MET A 83 -2.83 21.43 1.99
C MET A 83 -2.89 22.08 3.38
N ALA A 84 -3.46 23.29 3.50
CA ALA A 84 -3.61 24.00 4.76
C ALA A 84 -4.78 23.46 5.61
N THR A 85 -5.95 23.27 4.99
CA THR A 85 -7.20 22.95 5.71
C THR A 85 -7.71 21.51 5.50
N ARG A 86 -7.15 20.78 4.52
CA ARG A 86 -7.68 19.48 4.06
C ARG A 86 -9.06 19.53 3.43
N ALA A 87 -9.58 20.71 3.12
CA ALA A 87 -10.79 20.86 2.31
C ALA A 87 -10.57 20.30 0.89
N ILE A 88 -11.59 19.67 0.32
CA ILE A 88 -11.55 19.07 -1.01
C ILE A 88 -12.56 19.79 -1.90
N HIS A 89 -12.11 20.34 -3.03
CA HIS A 89 -12.96 20.77 -4.14
C HIS A 89 -13.02 19.64 -5.18
N LEU A 90 -14.22 19.30 -5.63
CA LEU A 90 -14.46 18.26 -6.63
C LEU A 90 -14.85 18.91 -7.95
N GLU A 91 -14.07 18.68 -8.99
CA GLU A 91 -14.36 19.13 -10.35
C GLU A 91 -14.76 17.90 -11.18
N PRO A 92 -15.98 17.89 -11.79
CA PRO A 92 -16.47 16.78 -12.61
C PRO A 92 -15.81 16.68 -13.98
#